data_AF-A0A7C6TSF6-F1
#
_entry.id   AF-A0A7C6TSF6-F1
#
_cell.length_a   1.000
_cell.length_b   1.000
_cell.length_c   1.000
_cell.angle_alpha   90.00
_cell.angle_beta   90.00
_cell.angle_gamma   90.00
#
_symmetry.space_group_name_H-M   'P 1'
#
loop_
_entity.id
_entity.type
_entity.pdbx_description
1 polymer ?
#
loop_
_entity_poly.entity_id
_entity_poly.type
_entity_poly.pdbx_seq_one_letter_code
_entity_poly.pdbx_strand_id
1 'polypeptide(L)'
;MPDDGAPPALPAGDDLLVVMWAYGDMDALWAALPPERIITVREGAQERGDLDAESRLLYVTVRSRERGTTWHEVGAADIARPAGAVWAGDIRLEQYALEPLTVGGQPALQVSLYWAAGGAVSADYSVFRHVVCGEQIIGQSDGPPAQGYYSADRWRAGDIIEDVRIAPLSEPYDPTACQVRVGFYRWDT
;
A
#
# COMPACT_ATOMS: atom_id res chain seq x y z
N MET A 1 2.73 19.96 -25.71
CA MET A 1 3.66 19.03 -25.05
C MET A 1 3.51 19.30 -23.57
N PRO A 2 2.96 18.40 -22.75
CA PRO A 2 3.10 18.57 -21.31
C PRO A 2 4.59 18.49 -20.99
N ASP A 3 5.05 19.37 -20.10
CA ASP A 3 6.42 19.46 -19.60
C ASP A 3 6.96 18.07 -19.22
N ASP A 4 8.25 17.80 -19.46
CA ASP A 4 8.93 16.49 -19.34
C ASP A 4 9.03 15.96 -17.89
N GLY A 5 7.89 15.82 -17.21
CA GLY A 5 7.64 14.83 -16.16
C GLY A 5 8.39 14.97 -14.84
N ALA A 6 9.40 15.82 -14.74
CA ALA A 6 10.16 15.99 -13.50
C ALA A 6 9.26 16.63 -12.44
N PRO A 7 9.11 16.01 -11.25
CA PRO A 7 8.34 16.61 -10.18
C PRO A 7 8.98 17.96 -9.80
N PRO A 8 8.18 19.01 -9.56
CA PRO A 8 8.71 20.27 -9.05
C PRO A 8 9.47 20.02 -7.74
N ALA A 9 10.41 20.90 -7.42
CA ALA A 9 11.14 20.83 -6.15
C ALA A 9 10.14 20.67 -4.99
N LEU A 10 10.26 19.57 -4.25
CA LEU A 10 9.34 19.27 -3.17
C LEU A 10 9.54 20.28 -2.03
N PRO A 11 8.46 20.81 -1.44
CA PRO A 11 8.59 21.68 -0.29
C PRO A 11 9.20 20.90 0.89
N ALA A 12 9.93 21.60 1.76
CA ALA A 12 10.32 21.04 3.04
C ALA A 12 9.06 20.89 3.92
N GLY A 13 8.86 19.72 4.52
CA GLY A 13 7.73 19.49 5.41
C GLY A 13 7.61 18.06 5.92
N ASP A 14 6.96 17.93 7.08
CA ASP A 14 6.82 16.64 7.78
C ASP A 14 5.72 15.78 7.13
N ASP A 15 4.80 16.38 6.39
CA ASP A 15 3.73 15.71 5.63
C ASP A 15 3.64 16.30 4.22
N LEU A 16 3.86 15.46 3.21
CA LEU A 16 3.86 15.82 1.81
C LEU A 16 2.80 14.99 1.09
N LEU A 17 1.89 15.65 0.40
CA LEU A 17 0.96 15.03 -0.54
C LEU A 17 1.32 15.44 -1.96
N VAL A 18 1.73 14.48 -2.76
CA VAL A 18 2.05 14.67 -4.18
C VAL A 18 0.95 14.03 -5.01
N VAL A 19 0.39 14.78 -5.96
CA VAL A 19 -0.61 14.29 -6.91
C VAL A 19 0.07 14.18 -8.28
N MET A 20 0.09 12.98 -8.84
CA MET A 20 0.78 12.70 -10.10
C MET A 20 -0.15 12.06 -11.12
N TRP A 21 0.11 12.32 -12.39
CA TRP A 21 -0.47 11.51 -13.46
C TRP A 21 -0.13 10.03 -13.25
N ALA A 22 -1.11 9.14 -13.46
CA ALA A 22 -0.97 7.71 -13.22
C ALA A 22 0.16 7.03 -14.02
N TYR A 23 0.57 7.65 -15.13
CA TYR A 23 1.64 7.19 -16.01
C TYR A 23 2.87 8.12 -16.00
N GLY A 24 2.97 9.02 -15.00
CA GLY A 24 4.08 9.93 -14.84
C GLY A 24 5.37 9.22 -14.39
N ASP A 25 6.50 9.93 -14.43
CA ASP A 25 7.79 9.44 -13.96
C ASP A 25 7.83 9.37 -12.43
N MET A 26 7.46 8.21 -11.88
CA MET A 26 7.49 7.96 -10.44
C MET A 26 8.93 7.85 -9.91
N ASP A 27 9.91 7.48 -10.74
CA ASP A 27 11.30 7.30 -10.30
C ASP A 27 11.93 8.64 -9.90
N ALA A 28 11.63 9.70 -10.65
CA ALA A 28 12.03 11.05 -10.29
C ALA A 28 11.41 11.51 -8.95
N LEU A 29 10.17 11.12 -8.65
CA LEU A 29 9.54 11.39 -7.36
C LEU A 29 10.25 10.64 -6.23
N TRP A 30 10.50 9.34 -6.39
CA TRP A 30 11.15 8.53 -5.35
C TRP A 30 12.55 9.03 -5.00
N ALA A 31 13.27 9.53 -6.00
CA ALA A 31 14.58 10.15 -5.81
C ALA A 31 14.50 11.50 -5.06
N ALA A 32 13.41 12.25 -5.23
CA ALA A 32 13.23 13.58 -4.63
C ALA A 32 12.66 13.55 -3.20
N LEU A 33 11.97 12.48 -2.80
CA LEU A 33 11.40 12.37 -1.45
C LEU A 33 12.52 12.42 -0.38
N PRO A 34 12.30 13.06 0.77
CA PRO A 34 13.22 12.95 1.91
C PRO A 34 13.38 11.47 2.33
N PRO A 35 14.52 11.08 2.95
CA PRO A 35 14.69 9.73 3.48
C PRO A 35 13.90 9.54 4.79
N GLU A 36 13.78 8.28 5.24
CA GLU A 36 13.15 7.89 6.52
C GLU A 36 11.69 8.34 6.64
N ARG A 37 10.89 7.96 5.64
CA ARG A 37 9.48 8.37 5.51
C ARG A 37 8.52 7.21 5.65
N ILE A 38 7.30 7.50 6.12
CA ILE A 38 6.14 6.65 5.89
C ILE A 38 5.55 7.05 4.54
N ILE A 39 5.52 6.12 3.59
CA ILE A 39 5.08 6.35 2.21
C ILE A 39 3.81 5.55 1.95
N THR A 40 2.77 6.23 1.51
CA THR A 40 1.48 5.64 1.13
C THR A 40 1.16 6.04 -0.29
N VAL A 41 0.77 5.07 -1.13
CA VAL A 41 0.29 5.34 -2.48
C VAL A 41 -1.17 4.96 -2.61
N ARG A 42 -1.97 5.83 -3.23
CA ARG A 42 -3.40 5.59 -3.49
C ARG A 42 -3.76 6.01 -4.90
N GLU A 43 -4.45 5.14 -5.62
CA GLU A 43 -5.19 5.49 -6.83
C GLU A 43 -6.21 6.60 -6.53
N GLY A 44 -6.24 7.62 -7.39
CA GLY A 44 -7.19 8.72 -7.35
C GLY A 44 -8.48 8.41 -8.10
N ALA A 45 -9.10 9.46 -8.63
CA ALA A 45 -10.32 9.34 -9.42
C ALA A 45 -10.07 8.58 -10.74
N GLN A 46 -11.06 7.80 -11.15
CA GLN A 46 -11.12 7.23 -12.49
C GLN A 46 -12.07 8.06 -13.35
N GLU A 47 -11.77 8.21 -14.63
CA GLU A 47 -12.66 8.79 -15.63
C GLU A 47 -13.10 7.74 -16.64
N ARG A 48 -14.34 7.87 -17.13
CA ARG A 48 -14.86 7.08 -18.24
C ARG A 48 -15.83 7.96 -19.02
N GLY A 49 -15.48 8.31 -20.24
CA GLY A 49 -16.38 9.03 -21.14
C GLY A 49 -17.55 8.15 -21.60
N ASP A 50 -18.63 8.78 -22.06
CA ASP A 50 -19.84 8.09 -22.52
C ASP A 50 -19.58 7.12 -23.69
N LEU A 51 -18.50 7.37 -24.45
CA LEU A 51 -18.07 6.56 -25.60
C LEU A 51 -16.87 5.66 -25.28
N ASP A 52 -16.30 5.75 -24.08
CA ASP A 52 -15.14 4.95 -23.69
C ASP A 52 -15.59 3.57 -23.20
N ALA A 53 -14.91 2.54 -23.72
CA ALA A 53 -15.19 1.15 -23.36
C ALA A 53 -14.69 0.81 -21.93
N GLU A 54 -13.64 1.48 -21.45
CA GLU A 54 -12.99 1.21 -20.17
C GLU A 54 -12.79 2.50 -19.37
N SER A 55 -12.85 2.39 -18.05
CA SER A 55 -12.44 3.48 -17.15
C SER A 55 -10.91 3.59 -17.12
N ARG A 56 -10.39 4.81 -17.04
CA ARG A 56 -8.96 5.07 -16.89
C ARG A 56 -8.67 5.87 -15.63
N LEU A 57 -7.58 5.53 -14.96
CA LEU A 57 -7.12 6.27 -13.79
C LEU A 57 -6.56 7.64 -14.19
N LEU A 58 -7.03 8.70 -13.53
CA LEU A 58 -6.57 10.06 -13.81
C LEU A 58 -5.23 10.36 -13.14
N TYR A 59 -5.13 10.03 -11.85
CA TYR A 59 -3.97 10.37 -11.04
C TYR A 59 -3.78 9.37 -9.91
N VAL A 60 -2.57 9.36 -9.38
CA VAL A 60 -2.19 8.71 -8.13
C VAL A 60 -1.80 9.78 -7.13
N THR A 61 -2.04 9.49 -5.86
CA THR A 61 -1.55 10.31 -4.76
C THR A 61 -0.46 9.54 -4.03
N VAL A 62 0.66 10.22 -3.80
CA VAL A 62 1.74 9.74 -2.94
C VAL A 62 1.76 10.64 -1.73
N ARG A 63 1.54 10.05 -0.57
CA ARG A 63 1.76 10.74 0.68
C ARG A 63 3.06 10.26 1.30
N SER A 64 3.90 11.20 1.69
CA SER A 64 5.15 10.94 2.39
C SER A 64 5.11 11.69 3.71
N ARG A 65 5.19 10.98 4.84
CA ARG A 65 5.16 11.53 6.20
C ARG A 65 6.47 11.23 6.92
N GLU A 66 6.86 12.05 7.89
CA GLU A 66 8.04 11.78 8.72
C GLU A 66 7.83 10.53 9.56
N ARG A 67 8.84 9.65 9.58
CA ARG A 67 8.85 8.46 10.44
C ARG A 67 8.83 8.90 11.91
N GLY A 68 7.74 8.60 12.62
CA GLY A 68 7.51 9.03 14.00
C GLY A 68 6.21 9.82 14.19
N THR A 69 5.62 10.30 13.10
CA THR A 69 4.18 10.66 13.10
C THR A 69 3.32 9.41 13.25
N THR A 70 2.13 9.55 13.85
CA THR A 70 1.18 8.43 14.00
C THR A 70 0.90 7.79 12.65
N TRP A 71 1.04 6.46 12.60
CA TRP A 71 0.93 5.61 11.42
C TRP A 71 -0.35 5.85 10.62
N HIS A 72 -1.44 6.27 11.27
CA HIS A 72 -2.74 6.53 10.66
C HIS A 72 -3.10 8.01 10.65
N GLU A 73 -3.74 8.43 9.56
CA GLU A 73 -4.54 9.64 9.56
C GLU A 73 -5.75 9.43 10.49
N VAL A 74 -5.99 10.40 11.37
CA VAL A 74 -7.02 10.43 12.41
C VAL A 74 -8.33 9.77 11.94
N GLY A 75 -8.78 8.70 12.60
CA GLY A 75 -10.13 8.15 12.33
C GLY A 75 -10.39 6.66 12.52
N ALA A 76 -9.44 5.84 12.95
CA ALA A 76 -9.69 4.49 13.45
C ALA A 76 -8.63 4.20 14.51
N ALA A 77 -9.02 3.57 15.61
CA ALA A 77 -8.19 3.44 16.81
C ALA A 77 -6.74 3.01 16.51
N ASP A 78 -5.83 3.46 17.37
CA ASP A 78 -4.44 3.02 17.48
C ASP A 78 -4.32 1.50 17.66
N ILE A 79 -4.50 0.73 16.58
CA ILE A 79 -4.36 -0.73 16.58
C ILE A 79 -3.41 -1.17 15.46
N ALA A 80 -2.40 -0.35 15.16
CA ALA A 80 -1.21 -0.86 14.48
C ALA A 80 -0.54 -1.85 15.43
N ARG A 81 -0.64 -3.14 15.13
CA ARG A 81 -0.08 -4.22 15.94
C ARG A 81 1.30 -4.58 15.39
N PRO A 82 2.30 -4.83 16.25
CA PRO A 82 3.59 -5.32 15.79
C PRO A 82 3.41 -6.72 15.18
N ALA A 83 4.07 -6.98 14.04
CA ALA A 83 4.15 -8.32 13.46
C ALA A 83 5.52 -8.97 13.70
N GLY A 84 6.61 -8.20 13.56
CA GLY A 84 7.98 -8.69 13.75
C GLY A 84 8.39 -9.80 12.78
N ALA A 85 7.71 -9.92 11.65
CA ALA A 85 7.96 -10.96 10.65
C ALA A 85 9.00 -10.49 9.62
N VAL A 86 9.86 -11.41 9.17
CA VAL A 86 10.98 -11.12 8.26
C VAL A 86 10.99 -12.13 7.11
N TRP A 87 11.20 -11.63 5.89
CA TRP A 87 11.30 -12.40 4.66
C TRP A 87 12.67 -12.20 3.98
N ALA A 88 12.87 -12.86 2.83
CA ALA A 88 14.08 -12.72 2.02
C ALA A 88 14.33 -11.24 1.61
N GLY A 89 15.61 -10.86 1.49
CA GLY A 89 15.99 -9.48 1.17
C GLY A 89 15.86 -8.49 2.34
N ASP A 90 15.74 -8.99 3.58
CA ASP A 90 15.52 -8.19 4.79
C ASP A 90 14.26 -7.33 4.73
N ILE A 91 13.21 -7.85 4.08
CA ILE A 91 11.87 -7.29 4.09
C ILE A 91 11.22 -7.63 5.43
N ARG A 92 10.71 -6.62 6.14
CA ARG A 92 10.13 -6.76 7.47
C ARG A 92 8.71 -6.20 7.49
N LEU A 93 7.79 -6.94 8.11
CA LEU A 93 6.51 -6.39 8.52
C LEU A 93 6.68 -5.82 9.92
N GLU A 94 6.80 -4.50 10.01
CA GLU A 94 6.95 -3.82 11.28
C GLU A 94 5.62 -3.82 12.03
N GLN A 95 4.55 -3.42 11.33
CA GLN A 95 3.22 -3.30 11.88
C GLN A 95 2.12 -3.68 10.89
N TYR A 96 0.91 -3.89 11.40
CA TYR A 96 -0.30 -4.04 10.59
C TYR A 96 -1.52 -3.46 11.30
N ALA A 97 -2.52 -3.05 10.53
CA ALA A 97 -3.83 -2.66 11.04
C ALA A 97 -4.93 -3.35 10.23
N LEU A 98 -5.99 -3.76 10.92
CA LEU A 98 -7.15 -4.44 10.33
C LEU A 98 -8.41 -3.68 10.69
N GLU A 99 -9.17 -3.29 9.68
CA GLU A 99 -10.38 -2.50 9.85
C GLU A 99 -11.54 -3.15 9.07
N PRO A 100 -12.53 -3.72 9.77
CA PRO A 100 -13.75 -4.22 9.13
C PRO A 100 -14.53 -3.07 8.49
N LEU A 101 -14.93 -3.24 7.24
CA LEU A 101 -15.66 -2.26 6.45
C LEU A 101 -16.92 -2.87 5.85
N THR A 102 -17.81 -2.00 5.36
CA THR A 102 -18.94 -2.37 4.50
C THR A 102 -18.82 -1.59 3.19
N VAL A 103 -18.63 -2.29 2.08
CA VAL A 103 -18.49 -1.69 0.74
C VAL A 103 -19.66 -2.16 -0.11
N GLY A 104 -20.48 -1.22 -0.61
CA GLY A 104 -21.66 -1.57 -1.41
C GLY A 104 -22.66 -2.49 -0.69
N GLY A 105 -22.72 -2.44 0.64
CA GLY A 105 -23.57 -3.31 1.46
C GLY A 105 -23.01 -4.73 1.67
N GLN A 106 -21.80 -5.03 1.20
CA GLN A 106 -21.12 -6.30 1.42
C GLN A 106 -19.99 -6.14 2.45
N PRO A 107 -19.69 -7.18 3.27
CA PRO A 107 -18.60 -7.12 4.21
C PRO A 107 -17.24 -7.07 3.48
N ALA A 108 -16.32 -6.29 4.03
CA ALA A 108 -14.96 -6.16 3.54
C ALA A 108 -13.99 -5.99 4.72
N LEU A 109 -12.70 -6.23 4.49
CA LEU A 109 -11.64 -5.92 5.46
C LEU A 109 -10.59 -5.05 4.78
N GLN A 110 -10.33 -3.87 5.33
CA GLN A 110 -9.12 -3.13 5.00
C GLN A 110 -7.95 -3.73 5.78
N VAL A 111 -6.92 -4.13 5.04
CA VAL A 111 -5.66 -4.66 5.56
C VAL A 111 -4.57 -3.64 5.23
N SER A 112 -4.04 -2.99 6.26
CA SER A 112 -2.91 -2.06 6.14
C SER A 112 -1.65 -2.74 6.67
N LEU A 113 -0.62 -2.86 5.83
CA LEU A 113 0.66 -3.48 6.15
C LEU A 113 1.77 -2.44 6.09
N TYR A 114 2.63 -2.42 7.11
CA TYR A 114 3.73 -1.46 7.23
C TYR A 114 5.06 -2.16 7.01
N TRP A 115 5.56 -2.04 5.79
CA TRP A 115 6.75 -2.75 5.35
C TRP A 115 8.00 -1.89 5.50
N ALA A 116 9.09 -2.48 5.93
CA ALA A 116 10.42 -1.89 5.86
C ALA A 116 11.37 -2.85 5.13
N ALA A 117 12.41 -2.31 4.48
CA ALA A 117 13.52 -3.09 3.99
C ALA A 117 14.82 -2.60 4.63
N GLY A 118 15.65 -3.52 5.13
CA GLY A 118 16.97 -3.19 5.66
C GLY A 118 18.07 -3.07 4.60
N GLY A 119 17.76 -3.40 3.34
CA GLY A 119 18.66 -3.29 2.19
C GLY A 119 17.90 -3.35 0.86
N ALA A 120 18.65 -3.37 -0.25
CA ALA A 120 18.04 -3.46 -1.57
C ALA A 120 17.31 -4.79 -1.76
N VAL A 121 16.02 -4.73 -2.13
CA VAL A 121 15.22 -5.92 -2.46
C VAL A 121 15.38 -6.19 -3.96
N SER A 122 15.99 -7.29 -4.35
CA SER A 122 16.32 -7.52 -5.77
C SER A 122 15.22 -8.23 -6.59
N ALA A 123 13.97 -8.23 -6.12
CA ALA A 123 12.89 -9.01 -6.73
C ALA A 123 11.55 -8.27 -6.68
N ASP A 124 10.78 -8.45 -7.75
CA ASP A 124 9.41 -7.95 -7.86
C ASP A 124 8.46 -8.97 -7.23
N TYR A 125 8.14 -8.76 -5.95
CA TYR A 125 7.25 -9.63 -5.20
C TYR A 125 5.81 -9.13 -5.25
N SER A 126 4.88 -10.08 -5.29
CA SER A 126 3.48 -9.85 -4.94
C SER A 126 3.24 -10.21 -3.48
N VAL A 127 2.35 -9.47 -2.84
CA VAL A 127 1.89 -9.71 -1.46
C VAL A 127 0.52 -10.38 -1.53
N PHE A 128 0.39 -11.55 -0.91
CA PHE A 128 -0.92 -12.14 -0.66
C PHE A 128 -1.44 -11.70 0.71
N ARG A 129 -2.76 -11.47 0.82
CA ARG A 129 -3.46 -11.29 2.09
C ARG A 129 -4.68 -12.18 2.08
N HIS A 130 -4.68 -13.24 2.88
CA HIS A 130 -5.81 -14.17 3.00
C HIS A 130 -6.48 -14.00 4.36
N VAL A 131 -7.79 -13.77 4.37
CA VAL A 131 -8.62 -13.76 5.57
C VAL A 131 -9.22 -15.15 5.73
N VAL A 132 -8.84 -15.84 6.80
CA VAL A 132 -9.16 -17.26 7.03
C VAL A 132 -9.96 -17.41 8.32
N CYS A 133 -11.14 -18.02 8.27
CA CYS A 133 -11.96 -18.37 9.44
C CYS A 133 -12.07 -19.90 9.52
N GLY A 134 -11.57 -20.49 10.62
CA GLY A 134 -11.35 -21.93 10.67
C GLY A 134 -10.40 -22.42 9.56
N GLU A 135 -10.92 -23.25 8.65
CA GLU A 135 -10.18 -23.78 7.49
C GLU A 135 -10.53 -23.07 6.16
N GLN A 136 -11.48 -22.12 6.18
CA GLN A 136 -11.99 -21.49 4.96
C GLN A 136 -11.39 -20.11 4.75
N ILE A 137 -10.96 -19.83 3.51
CA ILE A 137 -10.64 -18.46 3.08
C ILE A 137 -11.96 -17.75 2.79
N ILE A 138 -12.25 -16.70 3.55
CA ILE A 138 -13.48 -15.90 3.40
C ILE A 138 -13.24 -14.62 2.61
N GLY A 139 -11.97 -14.28 2.35
CA GLY A 139 -11.59 -13.14 1.53
C GLY A 139 -10.10 -13.15 1.23
N GLN A 140 -9.72 -12.56 0.10
CA GLN A 140 -8.33 -12.48 -0.32
C GLN A 140 -8.06 -11.23 -1.15
N SER A 141 -6.84 -10.73 -1.09
CA SER A 141 -6.38 -9.66 -1.98
C SER A 141 -4.89 -9.82 -2.25
N ASP A 142 -4.56 -9.96 -3.52
CA ASP A 142 -3.21 -10.26 -3.98
C ASP A 142 -2.75 -9.17 -4.95
N GLY A 143 -1.43 -8.99 -5.01
CA GLY A 143 -0.81 -8.10 -5.99
C GLY A 143 0.42 -7.40 -5.45
N PRO A 144 1.07 -6.57 -6.29
CA PRO A 144 2.28 -5.86 -5.90
C PRO A 144 2.00 -4.92 -4.71
N PRO A 145 3.01 -4.63 -3.88
CA PRO A 145 2.89 -3.68 -2.78
C PRO A 145 2.59 -2.27 -3.31
N ALA A 146 2.02 -1.42 -2.45
CA ALA A 146 1.76 -0.01 -2.75
C ALA A 146 1.00 0.19 -4.08
N GLN A 147 0.00 -0.67 -4.30
CA GLN A 147 -0.85 -0.70 -5.49
C GLN A 147 -0.09 -0.91 -6.82
N GLY A 148 1.18 -1.34 -6.78
CA GLY A 148 2.02 -1.50 -7.96
C GLY A 148 2.79 -0.24 -8.39
N TYR A 149 2.60 0.88 -7.69
CA TYR A 149 3.27 2.14 -8.01
C TYR A 149 4.62 2.30 -7.30
N TYR A 150 4.85 1.56 -6.21
CA TYR A 150 6.12 1.60 -5.47
C TYR A 150 6.59 0.17 -5.14
N SER A 151 7.23 -0.45 -6.13
CA SER A 151 7.76 -1.81 -6.05
C SER A 151 8.87 -1.94 -5.01
N ALA A 152 9.04 -3.16 -4.49
CA ALA A 152 9.93 -3.44 -3.37
C ALA A 152 11.41 -3.14 -3.68
N ASP A 153 11.84 -3.27 -4.93
CA ASP A 153 13.20 -2.97 -5.39
C ASP A 153 13.58 -1.48 -5.32
N ARG A 154 12.59 -0.60 -5.18
CA ARG A 154 12.78 0.84 -5.00
C ARG A 154 12.74 1.27 -3.54
N TRP A 155 12.47 0.37 -2.61
CA TRP A 155 12.37 0.70 -1.20
C TRP A 155 13.72 1.14 -0.66
N ARG A 156 13.73 2.30 0.00
CA ARG A 156 14.94 2.86 0.58
C ARG A 156 15.04 2.42 2.04
N ALA A 157 16.25 2.11 2.48
CA ALA A 157 16.49 1.78 3.87
C ALA A 157 16.02 2.95 4.78
N GLY A 158 15.28 2.61 5.83
CA GLY A 158 14.71 3.57 6.77
C GLY A 158 13.30 4.06 6.42
N ASP A 159 12.84 3.90 5.18
CA ASP A 159 11.45 4.15 4.81
C ASP A 159 10.53 3.02 5.32
N ILE A 160 9.26 3.38 5.49
CA ILE A 160 8.17 2.46 5.80
C ILE A 160 7.09 2.63 4.73
N ILE A 161 6.76 1.53 4.05
CA ILE A 161 5.77 1.51 2.99
C ILE A 161 4.45 1.05 3.60
N GLU A 162 3.47 1.95 3.62
CA GLU A 162 2.09 1.66 4.01
C GLU A 162 1.35 1.10 2.79
N ASP A 163 1.10 -0.20 2.84
CA ASP A 163 0.46 -0.98 1.79
C ASP A 163 -0.96 -1.35 2.21
N VAL A 164 -1.93 -0.59 1.68
CA VAL A 164 -3.35 -0.68 2.05
C VAL A 164 -4.15 -1.35 0.95
N ARG A 165 -4.81 -2.46 1.29
CA ARG A 165 -5.72 -3.17 0.38
C ARG A 165 -7.04 -3.52 1.06
N ILE A 166 -8.12 -3.47 0.29
CA ILE A 166 -9.45 -3.91 0.74
C ILE A 166 -9.68 -5.31 0.17
N ALA A 167 -9.92 -6.27 1.07
CA ALA A 167 -10.35 -7.62 0.73
C ALA A 167 -11.88 -7.72 0.88
N PRO A 168 -12.64 -7.94 -0.21
CA PRO A 168 -14.04 -8.31 -0.11
C PRO A 168 -14.17 -9.63 0.67
N LEU A 169 -15.17 -9.74 1.54
CA LEU A 169 -15.41 -10.93 2.34
C LEU A 169 -16.74 -11.59 1.96
N SER A 170 -16.81 -12.92 2.07
CA SER A 170 -18.06 -13.67 1.97
C SER A 170 -18.92 -13.58 3.23
N GLU A 171 -18.31 -13.23 4.37
CA GLU A 171 -18.97 -13.07 5.66
C GLU A 171 -18.24 -12.02 6.52
N PRO A 172 -18.89 -11.45 7.56
CA PRO A 172 -18.25 -10.45 8.43
C PRO A 172 -16.99 -10.99 9.12
N TYR A 173 -15.95 -10.16 9.21
CA TYR A 173 -14.71 -10.51 9.90
C TYR A 173 -14.91 -10.58 11.43
N ASP A 174 -14.60 -11.74 12.02
CA ASP A 174 -14.55 -11.94 13.47
C ASP A 174 -13.09 -12.15 13.92
N PRO A 175 -12.48 -11.20 14.65
CA PRO A 175 -11.08 -11.32 15.10
C PRO A 175 -10.83 -12.46 16.11
N THR A 176 -11.88 -13.11 16.63
CA THR A 176 -11.76 -14.26 17.55
C THR A 176 -11.81 -15.61 16.82
N ALA A 177 -12.42 -15.65 15.63
CA ALA A 177 -12.57 -16.85 14.82
C ALA A 177 -11.71 -16.85 13.55
N CYS A 178 -11.23 -15.66 13.15
CA CYS A 178 -10.53 -15.44 11.90
C CYS A 178 -9.11 -14.93 12.11
N GLN A 179 -8.25 -15.23 11.14
CA GLN A 179 -6.85 -14.81 11.09
C GLN A 179 -6.52 -14.27 9.69
N VAL A 180 -5.67 -13.26 9.65
CA VAL A 180 -5.13 -12.73 8.38
C VAL A 180 -3.74 -13.32 8.16
N ARG A 181 -3.57 -14.04 7.06
CA ARG A 181 -2.28 -14.60 6.64
C ARG A 181 -1.70 -13.73 5.54
N VAL A 182 -0.44 -13.34 5.70
CA VAL A 182 0.27 -12.48 4.77
C VAL A 182 1.63 -13.07 4.41
N GLY A 183 2.10 -12.75 3.21
CA GLY A 183 3.44 -13.11 2.78
C GLY A 183 3.73 -12.65 1.36
N PHE A 184 4.96 -12.91 0.93
CA PHE A 184 5.44 -12.58 -0.40
C PHE A 184 5.54 -13.83 -1.27
N TYR A 185 5.27 -13.66 -2.55
CA TYR A 185 5.51 -14.66 -3.59
C TYR A 185 5.96 -13.96 -4.87
N ARG A 186 6.56 -14.71 -5.79
CA ARG A 186 6.89 -14.22 -7.13
C ARG A 186 5.91 -14.84 -8.13
N TRP A 187 5.52 -14.06 -9.13
CA TRP A 187 4.62 -14.53 -10.19
C TRP A 187 5.32 -15.51 -11.16
N ASP A 188 6.66 -15.53 -11.18
CA ASP A 188 7.44 -16.45 -12.00
C ASP A 188 7.70 -17.80 -11.30
N THR A 189 6.75 -18.72 -11.49
CA THR A 189 7.02 -20.17 -11.46
C THR A 189 6.18 -20.88 -12.52
#